data_AF-A0A443RSM8-F1
#
_entry.id   AF-A0A443RSM8-F1
#
_cell.length_a   1.000
_cell.length_b   1.000
_cell.length_c   1.000
_cell.angle_alpha   90.00
_cell.angle_beta   90.00
_cell.angle_gamma   90.00
#
_symmetry.space_group_name_H-M   'P 1'
#
loop_
_entity.id
_entity.type
_entity.pdbx_description
1 polymer ?
#
loop_
_entity_poly.entity_id
_entity_poly.type
_entity_poly.pdbx_seq_one_letter_code
_entity_poly.pdbx_strand_id
1 'polypeptide(L)'
;MLKKSKIYAFVSFYDSRLLSLPFENSRSTSKILFRIKTYRSHAIIFLSAGPMDYFLITLENGTLKVRTNHGSGEAILHQKS
;
A
#
# COMPACT_ATOMS: atom_id res chain seq x y z
N MET A 1 11.96 7.56 27.87
CA MET A 1 12.13 7.42 26.40
C MET A 1 11.61 6.04 25.99
N LEU A 2 10.35 5.92 25.55
CA LEU A 2 9.79 4.63 25.13
C LEU A 2 10.47 4.18 23.84
N LYS A 3 11.18 3.05 23.88
CA LYS A 3 11.55 2.30 22.67
C LYS A 3 10.25 1.91 21.97
N LYS A 4 9.95 2.52 20.81
CA LYS A 4 8.86 2.04 19.94
C LYS A 4 9.17 0.59 19.56
N SER A 5 8.48 -0.36 20.20
CA SER A 5 8.53 -1.77 19.82
C SER A 5 8.10 -1.89 18.37
N LYS A 6 8.93 -2.52 17.52
CA LYS A 6 8.50 -2.95 16.19
C LYS A 6 7.54 -4.11 16.38
N ILE A 7 6.24 -3.82 16.34
CA ILE A 7 5.21 -4.85 16.32
C ILE A 7 5.17 -5.40 14.89
N TYR A 8 5.62 -6.64 14.71
CA TYR A 8 5.39 -7.40 13.48
C TYR A 8 4.07 -8.13 13.65
N ALA A 9 2.99 -7.56 13.13
CA ALA A 9 1.68 -8.19 13.10
C ALA A 9 1.47 -8.84 11.71
N PHE A 10 1.13 -10.12 11.71
CA PHE A 10 0.62 -10.80 10.52
C PHE A 10 -0.91 -10.76 10.56
N VAL A 11 -1.52 -10.44 9.44
CA VAL A 11 -2.98 -10.42 9.29
C VAL A 11 -3.37 -11.18 8.03
N SER A 12 -4.47 -11.91 8.09
CA SER A 12 -5.05 -12.60 6.95
C SER A 12 -6.35 -11.90 6.54
N PHE A 13 -6.44 -11.56 5.27
CA PHE A 13 -7.64 -11.00 4.66
C PHE A 13 -8.36 -12.10 3.88
N TYR A 14 -9.65 -12.24 4.15
CA TYR A 14 -10.55 -13.11 3.41
C TYR A 14 -11.61 -12.25 2.75
N ASP A 15 -12.02 -12.64 1.54
CA ASP A 15 -13.02 -11.92 0.74
C ASP A 15 -12.63 -10.47 0.46
N SER A 16 -13.59 -9.53 0.57
CA SER A 16 -13.43 -8.10 0.30
C SER A 16 -13.07 -7.28 1.55
N ARG A 17 -12.52 -7.92 2.58
CA ARG A 17 -12.16 -7.25 3.84
C ARG A 17 -10.95 -6.34 3.67
N LEU A 18 -11.00 -5.18 4.34
CA LEU A 18 -9.91 -4.22 4.42
C LEU A 18 -9.71 -3.78 5.87
N LEU A 19 -8.49 -3.30 6.17
CA LEU A 19 -8.17 -2.64 7.43
C LEU A 19 -7.86 -1.17 7.13
N SER A 20 -8.65 -0.28 7.72
CA SER A 20 -8.38 1.16 7.68
C SER A 20 -7.58 1.57 8.91
N LEU A 21 -6.52 2.34 8.71
CA LEU A 21 -5.65 2.85 9.76
C LEU A 21 -5.69 4.37 9.75
N PRO A 22 -5.61 5.05 10.92
CA PRO A 22 -5.57 6.50 10.96
C PRO A 22 -4.33 7.01 10.23
N PHE A 23 -4.52 8.08 9.46
CA PHE A 23 -3.44 8.72 8.73
C PHE A 23 -2.58 9.53 9.71
N GLU A 24 -1.28 9.21 9.82
CA GLU A 24 -0.32 10.12 10.47
C GLU A 24 0.30 11.04 9.42
N ASN A 25 0.37 12.33 9.74
CA ASN A 25 0.90 13.39 8.87
C ASN A 25 2.20 12.94 8.18
N SER A 26 2.12 12.78 6.87
CA SER A 26 3.20 12.24 6.06
C SER A 26 4.36 13.22 6.00
N ARG A 27 5.55 12.74 6.35
CA ARG A 27 6.81 13.41 6.02
C ARG A 27 6.95 13.50 4.50
N SER A 28 7.81 14.41 4.02
CA SER A 28 8.14 14.56 2.58
C SER A 28 8.63 13.27 1.91
N THR A 29 9.01 12.26 2.68
CA THR A 29 9.35 10.92 2.20
C THR A 29 8.72 9.85 3.08
N SER A 30 8.09 8.87 2.44
CA SER A 30 7.50 7.70 3.08
C SER A 30 8.18 6.42 2.60
N LYS A 31 8.43 5.47 3.50
CA LYS A 31 8.99 4.15 3.17
C LYS A 31 8.01 3.08 3.62
N ILE A 32 7.49 2.33 2.65
CA ILE A 32 6.57 1.22 2.89
C ILE A 32 7.32 -0.09 2.70
N LEU A 33 7.23 -0.99 3.69
CA LEU A 33 7.80 -2.33 3.63
C LEU A 33 6.75 -3.34 4.11
N PHE A 34 6.42 -4.32 3.27
CA PHE A 34 5.50 -5.38 3.60
C PHE A 34 5.95 -6.72 3.00
N ARG A 35 5.38 -7.81 3.52
CA ARG A 35 5.45 -9.15 2.95
C ARG A 35 4.03 -9.64 2.75
N ILE A 36 3.73 -10.14 1.56
CA ILE A 36 2.41 -10.68 1.24
C ILE A 36 2.55 -12.10 0.69
N LYS A 37 1.57 -12.95 1.02
CA LYS A 37 1.36 -14.26 0.40
C LYS A 37 -0.12 -14.35 0.04
N THR A 38 -0.42 -14.56 -1.24
CA THR A 38 -1.80 -14.72 -1.73
C THR A 38 -1.81 -15.64 -2.95
N TYR A 39 -2.93 -16.32 -3.19
CA TYR A 39 -3.19 -17.06 -4.43
C TYR A 39 -3.95 -16.22 -5.47
N ARG A 40 -4.46 -15.05 -5.07
CA ARG A 40 -5.18 -14.14 -5.97
C ARG A 40 -4.18 -13.50 -6.93
N SER A 41 -4.52 -13.42 -8.21
CA SER A 41 -3.74 -12.69 -9.22
C SER A 41 -4.10 -11.21 -9.29
N HIS A 42 -5.24 -10.82 -8.70
CA HIS A 42 -5.76 -9.46 -8.67
C HIS A 42 -6.17 -9.08 -7.25
N ALA A 43 -5.60 -7.99 -6.71
CA ALA A 43 -5.93 -7.49 -5.39
C ALA A 43 -5.44 -6.05 -5.17
N ILE A 44 -6.13 -5.29 -4.31
CA ILE A 44 -5.56 -4.08 -3.72
C ILE A 44 -4.73 -4.52 -2.51
N ILE A 45 -3.46 -4.08 -2.47
CA ILE A 45 -2.53 -4.42 -1.39
C ILE A 45 -2.44 -3.27 -0.38
N PHE A 46 -2.42 -2.04 -0.87
CA PHE A 46 -2.32 -0.84 -0.04
C PHE A 46 -2.95 0.35 -0.74
N LEU A 47 -3.69 1.18 0.01
CA LEU A 47 -4.22 2.44 -0.46
C LEU A 47 -4.01 3.51 0.62
N SER A 48 -3.46 4.63 0.21
CA SER A 48 -3.41 5.87 0.96
C SER A 48 -3.95 6.95 0.04
N ALA A 49 -5.12 7.51 0.33
CA ALA A 49 -5.75 8.53 -0.50
C ALA A 49 -6.16 9.73 0.34
N GLY A 50 -5.76 10.91 -0.11
CA GLY A 50 -6.29 12.19 0.31
C GLY A 50 -7.33 12.71 -0.70
N PRO A 51 -7.79 13.95 -0.53
CA PRO A 51 -8.79 14.55 -1.43
C PRO A 51 -8.31 14.72 -2.87
N MET A 52 -7.02 14.94 -3.08
CA MET A 52 -6.42 15.31 -4.37
C MET A 52 -5.27 14.38 -4.80
N ASP A 53 -4.77 13.57 -3.87
CA ASP A 53 -3.60 12.73 -4.04
C ASP A 53 -3.86 11.30 -3.57
N TYR A 54 -3.15 10.36 -4.15
CA TYR A 54 -3.19 8.98 -3.67
C TYR A 54 -1.89 8.24 -3.98
N PHE A 55 -1.69 7.18 -3.22
CA PHE A 55 -0.68 6.17 -3.43
C PHE A 55 -1.33 4.79 -3.30
N LEU A 56 -1.25 4.00 -4.36
CA LEU A 56 -1.94 2.73 -4.52
C LEU A 56 -0.96 1.65 -4.95
N ILE A 57 -1.00 0.51 -4.26
CA ILE A 57 -0.29 -0.71 -4.66
C ILE A 57 -1.32 -1.78 -4.97
N THR A 58 -1.26 -2.31 -6.19
CA THR A 58 -2.11 -3.41 -6.65
C THR A 58 -1.27 -4.60 -7.06
N LEU A 59 -1.91 -5.76 -7.02
CA LEU A 59 -1.50 -6.93 -7.78
C LEU A 59 -2.41 -7.02 -9.00
N GLU A 60 -1.82 -7.09 -10.19
CA GLU A 60 -2.55 -7.20 -11.46
C GLU A 60 -1.88 -8.26 -12.32
N ASN A 61 -2.64 -9.28 -12.73
CA ASN A 61 -2.11 -10.48 -13.38
C ASN A 61 -0.91 -11.11 -12.64
N GLY A 62 -0.90 -11.06 -11.29
CA GLY A 62 0.19 -11.59 -10.48
C GLY A 62 1.44 -10.70 -10.40
N THR A 63 1.43 -9.53 -11.03
CA THR A 63 2.53 -8.57 -11.00
C THR A 63 2.18 -7.38 -10.12
N LEU A 64 3.13 -6.94 -9.29
CA LEU A 64 2.96 -5.73 -8.49
C LEU A 64 2.98 -4.48 -9.38
N LYS A 65 2.01 -3.60 -9.16
CA LYS A 65 1.95 -2.27 -9.75
C LYS A 65 1.79 -1.22 -8.67
N VAL A 66 2.49 -0.11 -8.83
CA VAL A 66 2.40 1.06 -7.96
C VAL A 66 1.85 2.21 -8.79
N ARG A 67 0.81 2.87 -8.31
CA ARG A 67 0.19 4.03 -8.93
C ARG A 67 0.19 5.17 -7.93
N THR A 68 0.53 6.36 -8.38
CA THR A 68 0.55 7.54 -7.53
C THR A 68 0.05 8.75 -8.30
N ASN A 69 -0.67 9.63 -7.62
CA ASN A 69 -1.06 10.93 -8.15
C ASN A 69 -0.84 11.95 -7.03
N HIS A 70 -0.12 13.03 -7.33
CA HIS A 70 0.15 14.12 -6.38
C HIS A 70 -0.59 15.41 -6.77
N GLY A 71 -1.69 15.30 -7.51
CA GLY A 71 -2.50 16.42 -7.99
C GLY A 71 -2.15 16.93 -9.40
N SER A 72 -1.16 16.33 -10.07
CA SER A 72 -0.68 16.76 -11.40
C SER A 72 -0.74 15.65 -12.47
N GLY A 73 -1.46 14.56 -12.20
CA GLY A 73 -1.59 13.40 -13.09
C GLY A 73 -1.09 12.09 -12.45
N GLU A 74 -1.49 10.97 -13.04
CA GLU A 74 -1.12 9.63 -12.56
C GLU A 74 0.23 9.19 -13.11
N ALA A 75 1.08 8.66 -12.23
CA ALA A 75 2.28 7.91 -12.58
C ALA A 75 2.13 6.45 -12.19
N ILE A 76 2.56 5.54 -13.07
CA ILE A 76 2.49 4.09 -12.87
C ILE A 76 3.89 3.50 -12.94
N LEU A 77 4.26 2.74 -11.93
CA LEU A 77 5.47 1.92 -11.89
C LEU A 77 5.08 0.45 -11.88
N HIS A 78 5.66 -0.31 -12.81
CA HIS A 78 5.52 -1.75 -12.88
C HIS A 78 6.72 -2.41 -12.22
N GLN A 79 6.50 -3.55 -11.54
CA GLN A 79 7.62 -4.42 -11.20
C GLN A 79 8.36 -4.80 -12.48
N LYS A 80 9.67 -4.53 -12.51
CA LYS A 80 10.55 -4.98 -13.59
C LYS A 80 10.82 -6.48 -13.39
N SER A 81 10.57 -7.28 -14.43
CA SER A 81 10.98 -8.69 -14.51
C SER A 81 12.49 -8.83 -14.47
#